data_AF-A0A8X6I3T5-F1
#
_entry.id   AF-A0A8X6I3T5-F1
#
_cell.length_a   1.000
_cell.length_b   1.000
_cell.length_c   1.000
_cell.angle_alpha   90.00
_cell.angle_beta   90.00
_cell.angle_gamma   90.00
#
_symmetry.space_group_name_H-M   'P 1'
#
loop_
_entity.id
_entity.type
_entity.pdbx_description
1 polymer ?
#
loop_
_entity_poly.entity_id
_entity_poly.type
_entity_poly.pdbx_seq_one_letter_code
_entity_poly.pdbx_strand_id
1 'polypeptide(L)'
;MIVPDASLRPNQIQLPAHVVKKFNIQNQWIILNRMPSLQPGNFIALKVSSPGWEYDCFGIPLEVVQAMNADFDGDECNLYLVPNALSQAECATILNPESQLGCFVMQGPKLTPTQDMLVGYFAKFNDIHFLPYKHSDLSKTFQVLYDCYGSQQTFEYIDQMRQFYLNVFQRQMCFALTLQEIQTLYEWGRESLEKFQQKAEMSQGCLVTQVLSGAKGTFEHLYQMFGSIGYQNDVFVKHSFWEGLSANEAVVHAKTSTEALSNASKIWEPGYSYYKMVYNLQGLYVDYKGRLMDGEMVIENDVLNVLHYTDVMSVEGFQYLLDTTLQ
;
A
#
# COMPACT_ATOMS: atom_id res chain seq x y z
N MET A 1 14.95 -4.98 13.31
CA MET A 1 14.82 -4.97 11.84
C MET A 1 13.67 -5.86 11.39
N ILE A 2 12.93 -5.39 10.40
CA ILE A 2 11.85 -6.15 9.74
C ILE A 2 12.35 -6.78 8.44
N VAL A 3 11.80 -7.92 8.09
CA VAL A 3 12.12 -8.65 6.85
C VAL A 3 10.84 -9.21 6.22
N PRO A 4 10.80 -9.37 4.89
CA PRO A 4 9.62 -9.88 4.23
C PRO A 4 9.47 -11.38 4.50
N ASP A 5 8.27 -11.80 4.89
CA ASP A 5 7.90 -13.21 4.97
C ASP A 5 6.59 -13.44 4.21
N ALA A 6 6.75 -13.92 2.98
CA ALA A 6 5.63 -14.18 2.08
C ALA A 6 4.84 -15.46 2.44
N SER A 7 5.28 -16.25 3.43
CA SER A 7 4.54 -17.45 3.85
C SER A 7 3.38 -17.11 4.79
N LEU A 8 3.47 -15.97 5.49
CA LEU A 8 2.50 -15.53 6.48
C LEU A 8 1.20 -15.05 5.83
N ARG A 9 0.09 -15.23 6.56
CA ARG A 9 -1.14 -14.50 6.26
C ARG A 9 -0.97 -13.02 6.65
N PRO A 10 -1.69 -12.08 6.02
CA PRO A 10 -1.56 -10.65 6.31
C PRO A 10 -1.85 -10.23 7.77
N ASN A 11 -2.48 -11.11 8.57
CA ASN A 11 -2.76 -10.89 10.00
C ASN A 11 -1.77 -11.59 10.95
N GLN A 12 -0.68 -12.15 10.43
CA GLN A 12 0.32 -12.90 11.20
C GLN A 12 1.68 -12.19 11.22
N ILE A 13 2.52 -12.56 12.18
CA ILE A 13 3.91 -12.11 12.28
C ILE A 13 4.81 -13.26 12.74
N GLN A 14 5.99 -13.33 12.13
CA GLN A 14 7.03 -14.27 12.53
C GLN A 14 8.02 -13.57 13.47
N LEU A 15 8.24 -14.15 14.65
CA LEU A 15 9.16 -13.61 15.66
C LEU A 15 10.33 -14.56 15.90
N PRO A 16 11.48 -14.07 16.41
CA PRO A 16 12.58 -14.92 16.83
C PRO A 16 12.14 -15.92 17.90
N ALA A 17 12.47 -17.20 17.71
CA ALA A 17 12.01 -18.29 18.57
C ALA A 17 12.43 -18.09 20.05
N HIS A 18 13.57 -17.45 20.29
CA HIS A 18 14.04 -17.14 21.63
C HIS A 18 13.16 -16.07 22.32
N VAL A 19 12.65 -15.07 21.58
CA VAL A 19 11.69 -14.06 22.09
C VAL A 19 10.36 -14.74 22.42
N VAL A 20 9.85 -15.55 21.49
CA VAL A 20 8.57 -16.26 21.66
C VAL A 20 8.58 -17.14 22.91
N LYS A 21 9.66 -17.91 23.11
CA LYS A 21 9.84 -18.77 24.30
C LYS A 21 10.02 -17.97 25.58
N LYS A 22 10.80 -16.89 25.55
CA LYS A 22 11.08 -16.05 26.73
C LYS A 22 9.83 -15.39 27.29
N PHE A 23 8.95 -14.91 26.42
CA PHE A 23 7.73 -14.19 26.82
C PHE A 23 6.47 -15.06 26.82
N ASN A 24 6.55 -16.33 26.39
CA ASN A 24 5.42 -17.26 26.30
C ASN A 24 4.23 -16.71 25.48
N ILE A 25 4.54 -16.12 24.33
CA ILE A 25 3.59 -15.38 23.47
C ILE A 25 3.13 -16.19 22.26
N GLN A 26 3.16 -17.53 22.36
CA GLN A 26 2.74 -18.41 21.26
C GLN A 26 1.26 -18.23 20.97
N ASN A 27 0.91 -18.02 19.68
CA ASN A 27 -0.46 -17.82 19.21
C ASN A 27 -1.21 -16.62 19.85
N GLN A 28 -0.50 -15.69 20.48
CA GLN A 28 -1.07 -14.47 21.06
C GLN A 28 -1.02 -13.31 20.05
N TRP A 29 -1.87 -12.31 20.24
CA TRP A 29 -1.79 -11.06 19.51
C TRP A 29 -0.74 -10.15 20.13
N ILE A 30 0.01 -9.47 19.27
CA ILE A 30 0.95 -8.43 19.66
C ILE A 30 0.68 -7.19 18.82
N ILE A 31 1.04 -6.03 19.35
CA ILE A 31 0.92 -4.78 18.62
C ILE A 31 2.29 -4.44 18.04
N LEU A 32 2.32 -4.18 16.74
CA LEU A 32 3.48 -3.70 16.02
C LEU A 32 3.28 -2.22 15.66
N ASN A 33 4.33 -1.42 15.79
CA ASN A 33 4.34 -0.01 15.40
C ASN A 33 5.66 0.35 14.71
N ARG A 34 5.58 1.06 13.58
CA ARG A 34 6.74 1.74 12.98
C ARG A 34 6.68 3.23 13.29
N MET A 35 7.77 3.76 13.80
CA MET A 35 7.93 5.21 14.00
C MET A 35 8.43 5.85 12.70
N PRO A 36 7.96 7.06 12.34
CA PRO A 36 6.98 7.89 13.04
C PRO A 36 5.53 7.43 12.82
N SER A 37 4.71 7.48 13.87
CA SER A 37 3.28 7.13 13.80
C SER A 37 2.46 8.32 13.28
N LEU A 38 2.16 8.34 11.98
CA LEU A 38 1.41 9.42 11.33
C LEU A 38 -0.11 9.25 11.43
N GLN A 39 -0.56 8.00 11.41
CA GLN A 39 -1.98 7.65 11.44
C GLN A 39 -2.23 6.61 12.53
N PRO A 40 -3.46 6.49 13.06
CA PRO A 40 -3.84 5.37 13.92
C PRO A 40 -3.52 4.02 13.29
N GLY A 41 -3.54 3.96 11.96
CA GLY A 41 -3.21 2.80 11.17
C GLY A 41 -1.77 2.26 11.30
N ASN A 42 -0.82 3.04 11.81
CA ASN A 42 0.55 2.59 12.04
C ASN A 42 0.66 1.55 13.16
N PHE A 43 -0.33 1.48 14.06
CA PHE A 43 -0.45 0.44 15.06
C PHE A 43 -1.31 -0.69 14.49
N ILE A 44 -0.72 -1.88 14.39
CA ILE A 44 -1.38 -3.06 13.84
C ILE A 44 -1.24 -4.21 14.83
N ALA A 45 -2.34 -4.90 15.11
CA ALA A 45 -2.30 -6.13 15.88
C ALA A 45 -2.06 -7.33 14.96
N LEU A 46 -0.97 -8.05 15.19
CA LEU A 46 -0.62 -9.25 14.43
C LEU A 46 -0.55 -10.45 15.36
N LYS A 47 -1.01 -11.60 14.86
CA LYS A 47 -0.96 -12.85 15.61
C LYS A 47 0.41 -13.52 15.44
N VAL A 48 1.05 -13.85 16.56
CA VAL A 48 2.35 -14.51 16.55
C VAL A 48 2.22 -15.91 15.96
N SER A 49 2.96 -16.16 14.88
CA SER A 49 3.12 -17.46 14.27
C SER A 49 4.01 -18.36 15.14
N SER A 50 3.53 -19.58 15.42
CA SER A 50 4.25 -20.57 16.24
C SER A 50 5.02 -21.54 15.33
N PRO A 51 6.27 -21.94 15.65
CA PRO A 51 7.02 -21.72 16.90
C PRO A 51 7.94 -20.49 16.93
N GLY A 52 7.79 -19.55 15.99
CA GLY A 52 8.81 -18.55 15.68
C GLY A 52 9.93 -19.14 14.79
N TRP A 53 10.86 -18.31 14.33
CA TRP A 53 11.98 -18.73 13.46
C TRP A 53 13.35 -18.49 14.10
N GLU A 54 14.39 -19.00 13.46
CA GLU A 54 15.76 -18.96 13.99
C GLU A 54 16.44 -17.60 13.85
N TYR A 55 15.91 -16.71 13.01
CA TYR A 55 16.52 -15.42 12.71
C TYR A 55 16.17 -14.34 13.75
N ASP A 56 17.11 -13.44 14.00
CA ASP A 56 16.99 -12.31 14.94
C ASP A 56 16.30 -11.08 14.30
N CYS A 57 15.24 -11.33 13.55
CA CYS A 57 14.45 -10.30 12.86
C CYS A 57 12.94 -10.61 12.92
N PHE A 58 12.12 -9.62 12.61
CA PHE A 58 10.66 -9.77 12.55
C PHE A 58 10.24 -10.05 11.11
N GLY A 59 9.64 -11.21 10.86
CA GLY A 59 9.05 -11.55 9.57
C GLY A 59 7.65 -10.98 9.46
N ILE A 60 7.44 -10.12 8.46
CA ILE A 60 6.19 -9.37 8.27
C ILE A 60 5.63 -9.69 6.87
N PRO A 61 4.31 -9.88 6.73
CA PRO A 61 3.68 -10.02 5.43
C PRO A 61 3.81 -8.75 4.59
N LEU A 62 3.88 -8.87 3.28
CA LEU A 62 4.15 -7.74 2.38
C LEU A 62 2.98 -6.74 2.34
N GLU A 63 1.75 -7.20 2.58
CA GLU A 63 0.51 -6.42 2.42
C GLU A 63 0.32 -5.37 3.54
N VAL A 64 0.94 -5.56 4.72
CA VAL A 64 0.83 -4.60 5.84
C VAL A 64 1.88 -3.50 5.78
N VAL A 65 2.89 -3.65 4.92
CA VAL A 65 4.07 -2.77 4.84
C VAL A 65 3.66 -1.35 4.46
N GLN A 66 2.82 -1.21 3.43
CA GLN A 66 2.34 0.09 2.97
C GLN A 66 1.51 0.82 4.04
N ALA A 67 0.71 0.07 4.81
CA ALA A 67 -0.09 0.62 5.90
C ALA A 67 0.77 1.21 7.04
N MET A 68 1.96 0.66 7.26
CA MET A 68 2.95 1.15 8.23
C MET A 68 3.93 2.14 7.61
N ASN A 69 3.77 2.45 6.32
CA ASN A 69 4.71 3.19 5.47
C ASN A 69 6.13 2.59 5.48
N ALA A 70 6.26 1.30 5.82
CA ALA A 70 7.53 0.63 6.02
C ALA A 70 8.18 0.21 4.70
N ASP A 71 9.47 -0.08 4.73
CA ASP A 71 10.23 -0.73 3.68
C ASP A 71 11.15 -1.81 4.27
N PHE A 72 11.97 -2.44 3.43
CA PHE A 72 12.88 -3.51 3.85
C PHE A 72 14.35 -3.15 3.63
N ASP A 73 14.70 -1.86 3.71
CA ASP A 73 16.08 -1.40 3.50
C ASP A 73 16.88 -1.21 4.81
N GLY A 74 16.29 -1.58 5.94
CA GLY A 74 16.89 -1.45 7.27
C GLY A 74 15.92 -1.02 8.36
N ASP A 75 14.65 -0.79 8.01
CA ASP A 75 13.60 -0.40 8.92
C ASP A 75 13.46 -1.25 10.18
N GLU A 76 13.14 -0.57 11.27
CA GLU A 76 12.88 -1.15 12.58
C GLU A 76 11.46 -0.86 13.04
N CYS A 77 10.87 -1.84 13.72
CA CYS A 77 9.54 -1.72 14.30
C CYS A 77 9.60 -2.03 15.79
N ASN A 78 8.76 -1.35 16.54
CA ASN A 78 8.56 -1.58 17.96
C ASN A 78 7.46 -2.60 18.16
N LEU A 79 7.69 -3.51 19.11
CA LEU A 79 6.78 -4.59 19.45
C LEU A 79 6.28 -4.39 20.88
N TYR A 80 4.95 -4.39 21.04
CA TYR A 80 4.28 -4.25 22.32
C TYR A 80 3.54 -5.54 22.64
N LEU A 81 3.84 -6.10 23.81
CA LEU A 81 3.20 -7.30 24.32
C LEU A 81 1.86 -6.93 24.96
N VAL A 82 0.86 -7.78 24.75
CA VAL A 82 -0.50 -7.57 25.24
C VAL A 82 -0.87 -8.70 26.21
N PRO A 83 -0.63 -8.57 27.52
CA PRO A 83 -0.80 -9.70 28.44
C PRO A 83 -2.27 -9.97 28.82
N ASN A 84 -3.12 -8.94 28.83
CA ASN A 84 -4.48 -9.03 29.34
C ASN A 84 -5.44 -9.66 28.32
N ALA A 85 -6.35 -10.53 28.79
CA ALA A 85 -7.34 -11.18 27.93
C ALA A 85 -8.30 -10.19 27.23
N LEU A 86 -8.69 -9.11 27.92
CA LEU A 86 -9.52 -8.06 27.34
C LEU A 86 -8.79 -7.34 26.20
N SER A 87 -7.53 -6.95 26.43
CA SER A 87 -6.71 -6.29 25.41
C SER A 87 -6.38 -7.23 24.23
N GLN A 88 -6.23 -8.53 24.49
CA GLN A 88 -6.12 -9.55 23.44
C GLN A 88 -7.38 -9.62 22.58
N ALA A 89 -8.57 -9.54 23.20
CA ALA A 89 -9.85 -9.49 22.48
C ALA A 89 -10.01 -8.19 21.66
N GLU A 90 -9.61 -7.04 22.21
CA GLU A 90 -9.57 -5.76 21.49
C GLU A 90 -8.62 -5.83 20.28
N CYS A 91 -7.43 -6.40 20.45
CA CYS A 91 -6.48 -6.60 19.37
C CYS A 91 -7.06 -7.49 18.27
N ALA A 92 -7.70 -8.59 18.65
CA ALA A 92 -8.31 -9.55 17.73
C ALA A 92 -9.49 -8.98 16.96
N THR A 93 -10.23 -8.03 17.54
CA THR A 93 -11.50 -7.54 16.99
C THR A 93 -11.37 -6.19 16.30
N ILE A 94 -10.54 -5.29 16.83
CA ILE A 94 -10.46 -3.88 16.44
C ILE A 94 -9.18 -3.54 15.68
N LEU A 95 -8.03 -4.03 16.13
CA LEU A 95 -6.72 -3.63 15.62
C LEU A 95 -6.11 -4.61 14.60
N ASN A 96 -6.75 -5.75 14.37
CA ASN A 96 -6.30 -6.73 13.38
C ASN A 96 -6.42 -6.15 11.95
N PRO A 97 -5.53 -6.53 11.02
CA PRO A 97 -5.61 -6.12 9.62
C PRO A 97 -6.95 -6.44 8.94
N GLU A 98 -7.58 -7.54 9.35
CA GLU A 98 -8.89 -7.97 8.84
C GLU A 98 -10.01 -6.97 9.20
N SER A 99 -10.11 -6.50 10.44
CA SER A 99 -11.12 -5.48 10.78
C SER A 99 -10.71 -4.07 10.36
N GLN A 100 -9.40 -3.76 10.33
CA GLN A 100 -8.88 -2.46 9.90
C GLN A 100 -8.62 -2.35 8.39
N LEU A 101 -9.42 -3.05 7.59
CA LEU A 101 -9.30 -2.98 6.14
C LEU A 101 -9.63 -1.59 5.59
N GLY A 102 -10.57 -0.84 6.16
CA GLY A 102 -10.92 0.49 5.66
C GLY A 102 -9.92 1.58 6.06
N CYS A 103 -9.57 2.48 5.13
CA CYS A 103 -8.78 3.69 5.42
C CYS A 103 -9.53 4.97 5.00
N PHE A 104 -9.78 5.86 5.97
CA PHE A 104 -10.43 7.16 5.79
C PHE A 104 -9.66 8.10 4.83
N VAL A 105 -8.32 8.09 4.91
CA VAL A 105 -7.48 9.04 4.18
C VAL A 105 -7.22 8.62 2.74
N MET A 106 -7.15 7.31 2.49
CA MET A 106 -6.84 6.77 1.16
C MET A 106 -8.08 6.45 0.32
N GLN A 107 -9.29 6.55 0.91
CA GLN A 107 -10.56 6.16 0.27
C GLN A 107 -10.47 4.78 -0.38
N GLY A 108 -9.99 3.78 0.38
CA GLY A 108 -9.74 2.43 -0.10
C GLY A 108 -9.17 1.51 0.98
N PRO A 109 -8.87 0.24 0.65
CA PRO A 109 -8.38 -0.72 1.61
C PRO A 109 -6.94 -0.41 2.06
N LYS A 110 -6.72 -0.38 3.38
CA LYS A 110 -5.45 -0.20 4.08
C LYS A 110 -4.45 -1.31 3.74
N LEU A 111 -4.94 -2.53 3.52
CA LEU A 111 -4.16 -3.60 2.90
C LEU A 111 -4.10 -3.34 1.40
N THR A 112 -3.04 -2.66 0.97
CA THR A 112 -2.85 -2.31 -0.42
C THR A 112 -2.14 -3.43 -1.16
N PRO A 113 -2.48 -3.68 -2.44
CA PRO A 113 -1.75 -4.64 -3.26
C PRO A 113 -0.26 -4.32 -3.32
N THR A 114 0.58 -5.34 -3.17
CA THR A 114 2.02 -5.21 -3.33
C THR A 114 2.38 -4.98 -4.81
N GLN A 115 3.57 -4.45 -5.07
CA GLN A 115 4.04 -4.19 -6.44
C GLN A 115 4.00 -5.46 -7.29
N ASP A 116 4.47 -6.58 -6.75
CA ASP A 116 4.44 -7.88 -7.43
C ASP A 116 3.01 -8.37 -7.65
N MET A 117 2.11 -8.18 -6.67
CA MET A 117 0.71 -8.53 -6.82
C MET A 117 0.04 -7.80 -7.99
N LEU A 118 0.36 -6.51 -8.19
CA LEU A 118 -0.14 -5.71 -9.32
C LEU A 118 0.35 -6.26 -10.67
N VAL A 119 1.65 -6.57 -10.78
CA VAL A 119 2.21 -7.18 -12.00
C VAL A 119 1.58 -8.53 -12.28
N GLY A 120 1.46 -9.39 -11.27
CA GLY A 120 0.86 -10.72 -11.40
C GLY A 120 -0.62 -10.64 -11.80
N TYR A 121 -1.36 -9.70 -11.22
CA TYR A 121 -2.76 -9.42 -11.56
C TYR A 121 -2.93 -9.00 -13.01
N PHE A 122 -2.10 -8.05 -13.48
CA PHE A 122 -2.14 -7.55 -14.84
C PHE A 122 -1.78 -8.64 -15.87
N ALA A 123 -0.69 -9.39 -15.61
CA ALA A 123 -0.20 -10.42 -16.53
C ALA A 123 -1.17 -11.62 -16.66
N LYS A 124 -1.92 -11.92 -15.59
CA LYS A 124 -2.81 -13.09 -15.50
C LYS A 124 -4.28 -12.73 -15.30
N PHE A 125 -4.68 -11.53 -15.74
CA PHE A 125 -6.01 -10.97 -15.50
C PHE A 125 -7.17 -11.92 -15.88
N ASN A 126 -7.04 -12.63 -17.01
CA ASN A 126 -8.07 -13.55 -17.50
C ASN A 126 -8.15 -14.87 -16.72
N ASP A 127 -7.02 -15.33 -16.18
CA ASP A 127 -6.90 -16.62 -15.47
C ASP A 127 -7.43 -16.53 -14.03
N ILE A 128 -7.69 -15.31 -13.53
CA ILE A 128 -8.20 -15.06 -12.18
C ILE A 128 -9.73 -15.24 -12.18
N HIS A 129 -10.20 -16.37 -11.65
CA HIS A 129 -11.63 -16.71 -11.58
C HIS A 129 -12.23 -16.62 -10.17
N PHE A 130 -11.40 -16.56 -9.13
CA PHE A 130 -11.87 -16.53 -7.74
C PHE A 130 -12.37 -15.15 -7.29
N LEU A 131 -11.95 -14.07 -7.97
CA LEU A 131 -12.47 -12.72 -7.73
C LEU A 131 -13.82 -12.55 -8.44
N PRO A 132 -14.89 -12.16 -7.73
CA PRO A 132 -16.22 -12.00 -8.33
C PRO A 132 -16.33 -10.76 -9.22
N TYR A 133 -15.48 -9.75 -8.97
CA TYR A 133 -15.35 -8.53 -9.78
C TYR A 133 -13.87 -8.29 -10.10
N LYS A 134 -13.59 -7.74 -11.28
CA LYS A 134 -12.24 -7.39 -11.74
C LYS A 134 -12.26 -6.07 -12.49
N HIS A 135 -11.46 -5.11 -12.01
CA HIS A 135 -11.18 -3.84 -12.69
C HIS A 135 -9.72 -3.81 -13.14
N SER A 136 -9.35 -2.98 -14.12
CA SER A 136 -7.95 -2.84 -14.56
C SER A 136 -6.98 -2.43 -13.44
N ASP A 137 -7.53 -1.82 -12.39
CA ASP A 137 -6.82 -1.40 -11.18
C ASP A 137 -7.28 -2.30 -10.03
N LEU A 138 -6.33 -3.00 -9.43
CA LEU A 138 -6.59 -3.95 -8.36
C LEU A 138 -7.06 -3.24 -7.08
N SER A 139 -6.61 -2.02 -6.82
CA SER A 139 -7.02 -1.26 -5.63
C SER A 139 -8.51 -0.95 -5.67
N LYS A 140 -9.02 -0.55 -6.84
CA LYS A 140 -10.47 -0.35 -7.08
C LYS A 140 -11.25 -1.65 -6.98
N THR A 141 -10.66 -2.76 -7.46
CA THR A 141 -11.28 -4.08 -7.31
C THR A 141 -11.50 -4.39 -5.83
N PHE A 142 -10.47 -4.25 -4.99
CA PHE A 142 -10.61 -4.50 -3.55
C PHE A 142 -11.50 -3.49 -2.83
N GLN A 143 -11.55 -2.24 -3.28
CA GLN A 143 -12.50 -1.26 -2.77
C GLN A 143 -13.95 -1.69 -3.03
N VAL A 144 -14.30 -2.06 -4.27
CA VAL A 144 -15.65 -2.55 -4.60
C VAL A 144 -15.98 -3.83 -3.82
N LEU A 145 -15.01 -4.73 -3.64
CA LEU A 145 -15.22 -5.94 -2.84
C LEU A 145 -15.47 -5.60 -1.36
N TYR A 146 -14.74 -4.63 -0.81
CA TYR A 146 -14.95 -4.14 0.55
C TYR A 146 -16.34 -3.51 0.72
N ASP A 147 -16.75 -2.66 -0.22
CA ASP A 147 -18.03 -1.95 -0.18
C ASP A 147 -19.23 -2.89 -0.37
N CYS A 148 -19.06 -4.03 -1.05
CA CYS A 148 -20.14 -5.00 -1.30
C CYS A 148 -20.19 -6.15 -0.28
N TYR A 149 -19.04 -6.69 0.12
CA TYR A 149 -18.94 -7.92 0.93
C TYR A 149 -18.40 -7.68 2.34
N GLY A 150 -17.99 -6.44 2.64
CA GLY A 150 -17.38 -6.07 3.91
C GLY A 150 -15.94 -6.55 4.07
N SER A 151 -15.41 -6.35 5.27
CA SER A 151 -13.99 -6.55 5.56
C SER A 151 -13.55 -8.02 5.52
N GLN A 152 -14.31 -8.92 6.15
CA GLN A 152 -13.91 -10.33 6.31
C GLN A 152 -13.75 -11.07 4.97
N GLN A 153 -14.74 -10.95 4.09
CA GLN A 153 -14.69 -11.61 2.77
C GLN A 153 -13.59 -11.00 1.89
N THR A 154 -13.45 -9.67 1.94
CA THR A 154 -12.38 -8.97 1.20
C THR A 154 -11.00 -9.39 1.67
N PHE A 155 -10.81 -9.60 2.97
CA PHE A 155 -9.55 -10.12 3.51
C PHE A 155 -9.20 -11.50 2.93
N GLU A 156 -10.17 -12.41 2.82
CA GLU A 156 -9.94 -13.73 2.22
C GLU A 156 -9.65 -13.63 0.71
N TYR A 157 -10.27 -12.71 -0.03
CA TYR A 157 -9.92 -12.45 -1.43
C TYR A 157 -8.49 -11.91 -1.58
N ILE A 158 -8.04 -11.04 -0.67
CA ILE A 158 -6.66 -10.56 -0.64
C ILE A 158 -5.69 -11.71 -0.36
N ASP A 159 -5.98 -12.59 0.59
CA ASP A 159 -5.11 -13.76 0.87
C ASP A 159 -5.08 -14.75 -0.30
N GLN A 160 -6.21 -14.97 -0.98
CA GLN A 160 -6.24 -15.79 -2.21
C GLN A 160 -5.43 -15.16 -3.34
N MET A 161 -5.55 -13.85 -3.53
CA MET A 161 -4.76 -13.11 -4.52
C MET A 161 -3.26 -13.17 -4.19
N ARG A 162 -2.91 -13.10 -2.91
CA ARG A 162 -1.54 -13.28 -2.42
C ARG A 162 -0.97 -14.63 -2.82
N GLN A 163 -1.67 -15.71 -2.49
CA GLN A 163 -1.25 -17.06 -2.86
C GLN A 163 -1.16 -17.25 -4.38
N PHE A 164 -2.08 -16.64 -5.12
CA PHE A 164 -2.10 -16.70 -6.59
C PHE A 164 -0.87 -16.05 -7.21
N TYR A 165 -0.56 -14.78 -6.89
CA TYR A 165 0.58 -14.10 -7.53
C TYR A 165 1.90 -14.77 -7.17
N LEU A 166 2.07 -15.22 -5.91
CA LEU A 166 3.27 -15.96 -5.49
C LEU A 166 3.45 -17.24 -6.31
N ASN A 167 2.37 -17.98 -6.58
CA ASN A 167 2.42 -19.17 -7.42
C ASN A 167 2.81 -18.83 -8.87
N VAL A 168 2.23 -17.77 -9.43
CA VAL A 168 2.53 -17.30 -10.79
C VAL A 168 4.03 -17.01 -10.95
N PHE A 169 4.62 -16.20 -10.07
CA PHE A 169 6.05 -15.87 -10.17
C PHE A 169 6.98 -17.02 -9.82
N GLN A 170 6.58 -17.93 -8.92
CA GLN A 170 7.43 -19.07 -8.56
C GLN A 170 7.43 -20.18 -9.62
N ARG A 171 6.33 -20.37 -10.35
CA ARG A 171 6.13 -21.56 -11.20
C ARG A 171 5.86 -21.29 -12.67
N GLN A 172 5.21 -20.16 -12.98
CA GLN A 172 4.65 -19.95 -14.33
C GLN A 172 5.39 -18.88 -15.13
N MET A 173 5.92 -17.85 -14.46
CA MET A 173 6.47 -16.68 -15.12
C MET A 173 7.81 -16.28 -14.51
N CYS A 174 8.82 -16.13 -15.36
CA CYS A 174 10.06 -15.45 -15.01
C CYS A 174 9.92 -13.98 -15.39
N PHE A 175 9.95 -13.09 -14.40
CA PHE A 175 9.87 -11.65 -14.62
C PHE A 175 11.26 -11.04 -14.45
N ALA A 176 11.92 -10.75 -15.58
CA ALA A 176 13.29 -10.27 -15.59
C ALA A 176 13.50 -9.24 -16.70
N LEU A 177 14.31 -8.23 -16.40
CA LEU A 177 14.69 -7.20 -17.36
C LEU A 177 15.74 -7.75 -18.33
N THR A 178 15.45 -7.70 -19.63
CA THR A 178 16.37 -8.19 -20.67
C THR A 178 17.08 -7.05 -21.37
N LEU A 179 18.33 -7.26 -21.79
CA LEU A 179 19.07 -6.25 -22.55
C LEU A 179 18.41 -5.91 -23.89
N GLN A 180 17.77 -6.90 -24.53
CA GLN A 180 17.04 -6.70 -25.79
C GLN A 180 15.89 -5.72 -25.62
N GLU A 181 15.10 -5.88 -24.55
CA GLU A 181 14.02 -4.95 -24.22
C GLU A 181 14.54 -3.53 -23.95
N ILE A 182 15.65 -3.42 -23.21
CA ILE A 182 16.28 -2.13 -22.91
C ILE A 182 16.75 -1.45 -24.21
N GLN A 183 17.32 -2.21 -25.16
CA GLN A 183 17.77 -1.70 -26.45
C GLN A 183 16.60 -1.22 -27.32
N THR A 184 15.49 -1.97 -27.39
CA THR A 184 14.31 -1.55 -28.16
C THR A 184 13.67 -0.30 -27.55
N LEU A 185 13.57 -0.21 -26.22
CA LEU A 185 13.10 0.99 -25.53
C LEU A 185 14.02 2.20 -25.78
N TYR A 186 15.33 1.99 -25.82
CA TYR A 186 16.29 3.04 -26.18
C TYR A 186 16.10 3.54 -27.62
N GLU A 187 15.89 2.65 -28.58
CA GLU A 187 15.61 3.04 -29.97
C GLU A 187 14.33 3.88 -30.09
N TRP A 188 13.27 3.49 -29.35
CA TRP A 188 12.01 4.23 -29.34
C TRP A 188 12.09 5.56 -28.58
N GLY A 189 12.95 5.64 -27.55
CA GLY A 189 13.14 6.82 -26.72
C GLY A 189 13.67 8.04 -27.47
N ARG A 190 14.29 7.84 -28.65
CA ARG A 190 14.75 8.94 -29.53
C ARG A 190 13.63 9.76 -30.16
N GLU A 191 12.40 9.23 -30.16
CA GLU A 191 11.22 9.94 -30.63
C GLU A 191 10.58 10.78 -29.51
N SER A 192 9.49 11.48 -29.82
CA SER A 192 8.71 12.22 -28.82
C SER A 192 8.03 11.27 -27.82
N LEU A 193 7.82 11.74 -26.58
CA LEU A 193 7.17 10.99 -25.50
C LEU A 193 5.85 10.31 -25.92
N GLU A 194 4.98 11.00 -26.66
CA GLU A 194 3.70 10.44 -27.13
C GLU A 194 3.86 9.21 -28.03
N LYS A 195 4.84 9.25 -28.95
CA LYS A 195 5.14 8.15 -29.87
C LYS A 195 5.83 7.00 -29.13
N PHE A 196 6.70 7.33 -28.19
CA PHE A 196 7.34 6.36 -27.31
C PHE A 196 6.29 5.58 -26.52
N GLN A 197 5.32 6.28 -25.91
CA GLN A 197 4.24 5.66 -25.16
C GLN A 197 3.41 4.71 -26.03
N GLN A 198 2.96 5.16 -27.21
CA GLN A 198 2.18 4.30 -28.13
C GLN A 198 2.94 3.01 -28.51
N LYS A 199 4.25 3.10 -28.78
CA LYS A 199 5.07 1.94 -29.12
C LYS A 199 5.32 1.04 -27.91
N ALA A 200 5.58 1.63 -26.75
CA ALA A 200 5.82 0.90 -25.51
C ALA A 200 4.55 0.13 -25.09
N GLU A 201 3.36 0.73 -25.18
CA GLU A 201 2.08 0.08 -24.86
C GLU A 201 1.80 -1.15 -25.73
N MET A 202 2.24 -1.15 -26.99
CA MET A 202 2.16 -2.33 -27.86
C MET A 202 3.17 -3.42 -27.52
N SER A 203 4.21 -3.09 -26.74
CA SER A 203 5.23 -4.04 -26.33
C SER A 203 4.80 -4.85 -25.10
N GLN A 204 5.12 -6.14 -25.08
CA GLN A 204 4.93 -7.01 -23.91
C GLN A 204 6.21 -7.18 -23.10
N GLY A 205 7.05 -6.13 -23.06
CA GLY A 205 8.28 -6.14 -22.27
C GLY A 205 7.98 -6.17 -20.76
N CYS A 206 8.88 -6.72 -19.95
CA CYS A 206 8.70 -6.79 -18.50
C CYS A 206 8.68 -5.38 -17.87
N LEU A 207 9.58 -4.50 -18.29
CA LEU A 207 9.67 -3.12 -17.79
C LEU A 207 8.43 -2.31 -18.15
N VAL A 208 7.91 -2.48 -19.37
CA VAL A 208 6.67 -1.82 -19.79
C VAL A 208 5.47 -2.41 -19.05
N THR A 209 5.43 -3.73 -18.87
CA THR A 209 4.40 -4.41 -18.07
C THR A 209 4.37 -3.90 -16.63
N GLN A 210 5.53 -3.61 -16.03
CA GLN A 210 5.64 -3.05 -14.67
C GLN A 210 5.04 -1.65 -14.55
N VAL A 211 5.16 -0.82 -15.59
CA VAL A 211 4.56 0.52 -15.64
C VAL A 211 3.07 0.45 -15.95
N LEU A 212 2.67 -0.40 -16.91
CA LEU A 212 1.27 -0.59 -17.30
C LEU A 212 0.42 -1.18 -16.17
N SER A 213 0.99 -2.07 -15.36
CA SER A 213 0.31 -2.62 -14.19
C SER A 213 0.13 -1.63 -13.05
N GLY A 214 0.77 -0.45 -13.12
CA GLY A 214 0.81 0.53 -12.04
C GLY A 214 1.66 0.09 -10.83
N ALA A 215 2.47 -0.97 -10.98
CA ALA A 215 3.28 -1.49 -9.88
C ALA A 215 4.42 -0.55 -9.50
N LYS A 216 5.16 -0.03 -10.49
CA LYS A 216 6.24 0.93 -10.24
C LYS A 216 6.59 1.72 -11.51
N GLY A 217 6.78 3.02 -11.31
CA GLY A 217 7.20 3.94 -12.37
C GLY A 217 6.04 4.40 -13.25
N THR A 218 6.35 5.36 -14.12
CA THR A 218 5.41 5.91 -15.12
C THR A 218 6.12 5.96 -16.48
N PHE A 219 5.38 6.20 -17.55
CA PHE A 219 5.97 6.37 -18.88
C PHE A 219 6.97 7.54 -18.95
N GLU A 220 6.77 8.58 -18.15
CA GLU A 220 7.73 9.69 -18.03
C GLU A 220 9.06 9.20 -17.46
N HIS A 221 9.03 8.38 -16.41
CA HIS A 221 10.26 7.78 -15.85
C HIS A 221 10.98 6.91 -16.88
N LEU A 222 10.24 6.08 -17.64
CA LEU A 222 10.84 5.29 -18.73
C LEU A 222 11.46 6.18 -19.80
N TYR A 223 10.80 7.28 -20.13
CA TYR A 223 11.33 8.23 -21.11
C TYR A 223 12.57 8.96 -20.58
N GLN A 224 12.65 9.28 -19.29
CA GLN A 224 13.86 9.84 -18.67
C GLN A 224 15.03 8.83 -18.69
N MET A 225 14.74 7.54 -18.55
CA MET A 225 15.76 6.49 -18.64
C MET A 225 16.36 6.38 -20.04
N PHE A 226 15.53 6.47 -21.08
CA PHE A 226 15.94 6.08 -22.45
C PHE A 226 15.99 7.24 -23.46
N GLY A 227 15.08 8.21 -23.36
CA GLY A 227 14.94 9.31 -24.31
C GLY A 227 15.66 10.58 -23.88
N SER A 228 15.09 11.32 -22.92
CA SER A 228 15.70 12.54 -22.38
C SER A 228 15.14 12.85 -20.99
N ILE A 229 15.94 13.49 -20.13
CA ILE A 229 15.45 13.93 -18.80
C ILE A 229 14.39 15.03 -18.92
N GLY A 230 14.53 15.90 -19.92
CA GLY A 230 13.60 16.99 -20.18
C GLY A 230 14.06 18.32 -19.56
N TYR A 231 13.09 19.21 -19.31
CA TYR A 231 13.37 20.57 -18.88
C TYR A 231 13.61 20.65 -17.37
N GLN A 232 14.73 21.27 -16.96
CA GLN A 232 15.09 21.49 -15.56
C GLN A 232 15.67 22.89 -15.38
N ASN A 233 15.07 23.70 -14.51
CA ASN A 233 15.56 25.04 -14.16
C ASN A 233 15.98 25.87 -15.37
N ASP A 234 15.05 26.03 -16.31
CA ASP A 234 15.20 26.76 -17.56
C ASP A 234 16.15 26.17 -18.64
N VAL A 235 16.73 24.99 -18.38
CA VAL A 235 17.64 24.29 -19.29
C VAL A 235 17.06 22.95 -19.72
N PHE A 236 17.08 22.67 -21.02
CA PHE A 236 16.67 21.36 -21.54
C PHE A 236 17.84 20.37 -21.50
N VAL A 237 17.71 19.32 -20.67
CA VAL A 237 18.67 18.22 -20.58
C VAL A 237 18.32 17.19 -21.66
N LYS A 238 19.20 17.06 -22.64
CA LYS A 238 18.96 16.25 -23.84
C LYS A 238 19.26 14.77 -23.61
N HIS A 239 20.35 14.48 -22.91
CA HIS A 239 20.78 13.09 -22.71
C HIS A 239 19.90 12.39 -21.67
N SER A 240 19.72 11.09 -21.86
CA SER A 240 19.02 10.21 -20.93
C SER A 240 19.98 9.57 -19.93
N PHE A 241 19.44 8.89 -18.92
CA PHE A 241 20.26 8.14 -17.96
C PHE A 241 21.02 6.97 -18.60
N TRP A 242 20.48 6.38 -19.68
CA TRP A 242 21.12 5.32 -20.44
C TRP A 242 22.34 5.81 -21.24
N GLU A 243 22.23 6.98 -21.88
CA GLU A 243 23.34 7.58 -22.64
C GLU A 243 24.42 8.16 -21.72
N GLY A 244 24.03 8.62 -20.54
CA GLY A 244 24.88 9.30 -19.59
C GLY A 244 24.86 10.82 -19.79
N LEU A 245 24.82 11.55 -18.68
CA LEU A 245 24.76 13.01 -18.70
C LEU A 245 26.14 13.63 -18.94
N SER A 246 26.17 14.71 -19.71
CA SER A 246 27.37 15.55 -19.77
C SER A 246 27.64 16.21 -18.42
N ALA A 247 28.88 16.64 -18.18
CA ALA A 247 29.25 17.28 -16.91
C ALA A 247 28.37 18.49 -16.58
N ASN A 248 27.99 19.28 -17.59
CA ASN A 248 27.12 20.45 -17.41
C ASN A 248 25.68 20.05 -17.04
N GLU A 249 25.12 19.06 -17.75
CA GLU A 249 23.76 18.56 -17.48
C GLU A 249 23.68 17.87 -16.12
N ALA A 250 24.71 17.13 -15.72
CA ALA A 250 24.78 16.50 -14.41
C ALA A 250 24.74 17.54 -13.27
N VAL A 251 25.40 18.68 -13.44
CA VAL A 251 25.36 19.79 -12.46
C VAL A 251 23.97 20.42 -12.41
N VAL A 252 23.32 20.66 -13.56
CA VAL A 252 21.95 21.18 -13.61
C VAL A 252 20.96 20.21 -12.94
N HIS A 253 21.11 18.92 -13.23
CA HIS A 253 20.29 17.87 -12.63
C HIS A 253 20.48 17.80 -11.11
N ALA A 254 21.74 17.79 -10.64
CA ALA A 254 22.06 17.77 -9.22
C ALA A 254 21.50 18.98 -8.47
N LYS A 255 21.52 20.17 -9.08
CA LYS A 255 20.94 21.38 -8.48
C LYS A 255 19.44 21.21 -8.25
N THR A 256 18.71 20.72 -9.25
CA THR A 256 17.26 20.49 -9.16
C THR A 256 16.93 19.41 -8.14
N SER A 257 17.72 18.33 -8.10
CA SER A 257 17.55 17.28 -7.09
C SER A 257 17.81 17.81 -5.68
N THR A 258 18.81 18.67 -5.48
CA THR A 258 19.10 19.26 -4.16
C THR A 258 17.95 20.12 -3.65
N GLU A 259 17.30 20.88 -4.53
CA GLU A 259 16.10 21.65 -4.21
C GLU A 259 14.93 20.73 -3.82
N ALA A 260 14.73 19.64 -4.57
CA ALA A 260 13.71 18.64 -4.21
C ALA A 260 14.00 17.97 -2.85
N LEU A 261 15.26 17.63 -2.56
CA LEU A 261 15.67 17.09 -1.24
C LEU A 261 15.45 18.11 -0.12
N SER A 262 15.57 19.41 -0.39
CA SER A 262 15.30 20.45 0.61
C SER A 262 13.85 20.45 1.10
N ASN A 263 12.90 19.89 0.34
CA ASN A 263 11.53 19.74 0.81
C ASN A 263 11.41 18.78 2.00
N ALA A 264 12.35 17.84 2.16
CA ALA A 264 12.43 16.97 3.34
C ALA A 264 12.66 17.78 4.63
N SER A 265 13.27 18.97 4.55
CA SER A 265 13.44 19.85 5.72
C SER A 265 12.11 20.43 6.24
N LYS A 266 11.02 20.35 5.48
CA LYS A 266 9.69 20.84 5.87
C LYS A 266 8.79 19.78 6.50
N ILE A 267 9.28 18.56 6.73
CA ILE A 267 8.49 17.45 7.31
C ILE A 267 7.93 17.80 8.71
N TRP A 268 8.55 18.72 9.44
CA TRP A 268 8.05 19.18 10.74
C TRP A 268 6.76 20.01 10.65
N GLU A 269 6.51 20.71 9.55
CA GLU A 269 5.33 21.57 9.35
C GLU A 269 4.01 20.77 9.40
N PRO A 270 3.82 19.69 8.61
CA PRO A 270 2.61 18.88 8.70
C PRO A 270 2.52 18.14 10.04
N GLY A 271 3.64 17.67 10.61
CA GLY A 271 3.64 17.00 11.91
C GLY A 271 3.14 17.91 13.05
N TYR A 272 3.62 19.15 13.07
CA TYR A 272 3.19 20.16 14.05
C TYR A 272 1.72 20.58 13.85
N SER A 273 1.31 20.73 12.60
CA SER A 273 -0.09 21.06 12.26
C SER A 273 -1.05 19.95 12.68
N TYR A 274 -0.69 18.69 12.40
CA TYR A 274 -1.44 17.52 12.83
C TYR A 274 -1.55 17.43 14.35
N TYR A 275 -0.44 17.62 15.07
CA TYR A 275 -0.43 17.62 16.54
C TYR A 275 -1.40 18.66 17.12
N LYS A 276 -1.41 19.89 16.59
CA LYS A 276 -2.36 20.92 17.01
C LYS A 276 -3.82 20.52 16.81
N MET A 277 -4.13 19.92 15.66
CA MET A 277 -5.48 19.46 15.36
C MET A 277 -5.91 18.36 16.34
N VAL A 278 -5.07 17.33 16.52
CA VAL A 278 -5.37 16.24 17.45
C VAL A 278 -5.55 16.76 18.87
N TYR A 279 -4.66 17.64 19.34
CA TYR A 279 -4.75 18.21 20.69
C TYR A 279 -6.06 18.96 20.93
N ASN A 280 -6.54 19.72 19.92
CA ASN A 280 -7.78 20.47 20.01
C ASN A 280 -9.04 19.60 19.85
N LEU A 281 -8.96 18.48 19.11
CA LEU A 281 -10.12 17.66 18.76
C LEU A 281 -10.25 16.37 19.60
N GLN A 282 -9.25 16.00 20.40
CA GLN A 282 -9.25 14.76 21.20
C GLN A 282 -10.39 14.65 22.22
N GLY A 283 -11.04 15.76 22.59
CA GLY A 283 -12.20 15.79 23.49
C GLY A 283 -13.52 15.42 22.80
N LEU A 284 -13.54 15.41 21.46
CA LEU A 284 -14.75 15.14 20.68
C LEU A 284 -15.05 13.64 20.64
N TYR A 285 -16.31 13.27 20.86
CA TYR A 285 -16.78 11.90 20.70
C TYR A 285 -18.24 11.87 20.23
N VAL A 286 -18.65 10.75 19.63
CA VAL A 286 -20.05 10.50 19.24
C VAL A 286 -20.73 9.70 20.35
N ASP A 287 -21.86 10.21 20.86
CA ASP A 287 -22.61 9.51 21.90
C ASP A 287 -23.52 8.41 21.35
N TYR A 288 -24.12 7.62 22.24
CA TYR A 288 -25.06 6.54 21.86
C TYR A 288 -26.31 7.02 21.11
N LYS A 289 -26.58 8.34 21.07
CA LYS A 289 -27.70 8.93 20.34
C LYS A 289 -27.28 9.47 18.97
N GLY A 290 -26.02 9.29 18.56
CA GLY A 290 -25.51 9.77 17.29
C GLY A 290 -25.21 11.27 17.27
N ARG A 291 -24.94 11.88 18.44
CA ARG A 291 -24.63 13.31 18.59
C ARG A 291 -23.14 13.53 18.76
N LEU A 292 -22.60 14.58 18.16
CA LEU A 292 -21.23 15.02 18.39
C LEU A 292 -21.16 15.81 19.69
N MET A 293 -20.35 15.33 20.63
CA MET A 293 -20.21 15.89 21.97
C MET A 293 -18.79 16.42 22.20
N ASP A 294 -18.68 17.53 22.93
CA ASP A 294 -17.45 17.99 23.58
C ASP A 294 -17.69 18.12 25.08
N GLY A 295 -17.28 17.10 25.84
CA GLY A 295 -17.65 16.96 27.25
C GLY A 295 -19.17 16.85 27.43
N GLU A 296 -19.79 17.90 27.99
CA GLU A 296 -21.25 18.00 28.17
C GLU A 296 -21.94 18.83 27.07
N MET A 297 -21.16 19.51 26.20
CA MET A 297 -21.71 20.35 25.13
C MET A 297 -22.09 19.49 23.92
N VAL A 298 -23.32 19.64 23.45
CA VAL A 298 -23.74 19.07 22.16
C VAL A 298 -23.33 20.04 21.05
N ILE A 299 -22.45 19.60 20.15
CA ILE A 299 -22.05 20.36 18.97
C ILE A 299 -23.05 20.15 17.84
N GLU A 300 -23.38 18.89 17.56
CA GLU A 300 -24.25 18.50 16.47
C GLU A 300 -25.19 17.37 16.89
N ASN A 301 -26.47 17.49 16.48
CA ASN A 301 -27.53 16.60 16.96
C ASN A 301 -27.68 15.30 16.15
N ASP A 302 -27.15 15.25 14.93
CA ASP A 302 -27.26 14.06 14.08
C ASP A 302 -26.08 14.00 13.12
N VAL A 303 -25.05 13.26 13.52
CA VAL A 303 -23.86 13.02 12.71
C VAL A 303 -23.98 11.71 11.92
N LEU A 304 -25.00 10.90 12.19
CA LEU A 304 -25.20 9.58 11.58
C LEU A 304 -25.83 9.67 10.19
N ASN A 305 -26.39 10.83 9.80
CA ASN A 305 -26.77 11.10 8.42
C ASN A 305 -25.56 11.25 7.48
N VAL A 306 -24.35 11.40 8.02
CA VAL A 306 -23.11 11.30 7.25
C VAL A 306 -22.73 9.82 7.24
N LEU A 307 -22.90 9.17 6.09
CA LEU A 307 -22.45 7.78 5.85
C LEU A 307 -21.06 7.60 6.47
N HIS A 308 -20.97 6.77 7.51
CA HIS A 308 -19.66 6.45 8.06
C HIS A 308 -18.91 5.66 6.99
N TYR A 309 -17.63 5.91 6.79
CA TYR A 309 -16.86 5.28 5.71
C TYR A 309 -16.71 3.75 5.86
N THR A 310 -17.12 3.20 7.01
CA THR A 310 -17.22 1.74 7.24
C THR A 310 -18.62 1.19 6.96
N ASP A 311 -19.59 2.03 6.64
CA ASP A 311 -20.94 1.60 6.29
C ASP A 311 -20.89 1.02 4.88
N VAL A 312 -20.70 -0.29 4.85
CA VAL A 312 -20.77 -1.15 3.67
C VAL A 312 -22.16 -1.02 3.06
N MET A 313 -22.23 -0.79 1.75
CA MET A 313 -23.50 -0.79 1.05
C MET A 313 -24.07 -2.21 1.14
N SER A 314 -25.29 -2.37 1.66
CA SER A 314 -25.87 -3.71 1.72
C SER A 314 -25.98 -4.29 0.31
N VAL A 315 -25.86 -5.61 0.18
CA VAL A 315 -25.98 -6.30 -1.11
C VAL A 315 -27.30 -5.95 -1.79
N GLU A 316 -28.38 -5.79 -1.01
CA GLU A 316 -29.68 -5.33 -1.54
C GLU A 316 -29.63 -3.87 -2.02
N GLY A 317 -28.93 -2.99 -1.30
CA GLY A 317 -28.73 -1.59 -1.68
C GLY A 317 -27.93 -1.44 -2.97
N PHE A 318 -26.90 -2.27 -3.16
CA PHE A 318 -26.11 -2.28 -4.38
C PHE A 318 -26.91 -2.83 -5.57
N GLN A 319 -27.66 -3.92 -5.39
CA GLN A 319 -28.57 -4.46 -6.41
C GLN A 319 -29.63 -3.43 -6.81
N TYR A 320 -30.23 -2.75 -5.83
CA TYR A 320 -31.16 -1.66 -6.09
C TYR A 320 -30.53 -0.55 -6.93
N LEU A 321 -29.33 -0.08 -6.58
CA LEU A 321 -28.66 0.97 -7.36
C LEU A 321 -28.30 0.52 -8.77
N LEU A 322 -27.81 -0.71 -8.96
CA LEU A 322 -27.55 -1.28 -10.28
C LEU A 322 -28.82 -1.31 -11.14
N ASP A 323 -29.92 -1.80 -10.57
CA ASP A 323 -31.21 -1.90 -11.26
C ASP A 323 -31.80 -0.52 -11.58
N THR A 324 -31.49 0.51 -10.77
CA THR A 324 -32.01 1.87 -10.95
C THR A 324 -31.15 2.72 -11.89
N THR A 325 -29.84 2.46 -11.98
CA THR A 325 -28.90 3.24 -12.81
C THR A 325 -28.64 2.64 -14.19
N LEU A 326 -28.89 1.35 -14.39
CA LEU A 326 -28.73 0.66 -15.67
C LEU A 326 -30.05 0.54 -16.48
N GLN A 327 -31.12 1.23 -16.06
CA GLN A 327 -32.34 1.46 -16.87
C GLN A 327 -32.23 2.74 -17.70
#